data_AF-A0A6G2QJ25-F1
#
_entry.id   AF-A0A6G2QJ25-F1
#
_cell.length_a   1.000
_cell.length_b   1.000
_cell.length_c   1.000
_cell.angle_alpha   90.00
_cell.angle_beta   90.00
_cell.angle_gamma   90.00
#
_symmetry.space_group_name_H-M   'P 1'
#
loop_
_entity.id
_entity.type
_entity.pdbx_description
1 polymer ?
#
loop_
_entity_poly.entity_id
_entity_poly.type
_entity_poly.pdbx_seq_one_letter_code
_entity_poly.pdbx_strand_id
1 'polypeptide(L)'
;MVTFAQAQERAEEWVNGDVPSYQHREVRVREFDLGFVVWAEDRADGPRSDGGAQRLVIARDSGEATLWPALPVGEVIRRYEEEYGRDAAASEPVAAPAARVDLNQTSFLLSPPEWLQEAADRLGIPDRRGESA
;
A
#
# COMPACT_ATOMS: atom_id res chain seq x y z
N MET A 1 -6.62 3.73 -10.79
CA MET A 1 -5.51 4.66 -10.51
C MET A 1 -5.71 6.01 -11.21
N VAL A 2 -5.75 7.09 -10.44
CA VAL A 2 -5.86 8.49 -10.87
C VAL A 2 -4.48 9.08 -11.12
N THR A 3 -4.37 9.83 -12.22
CA THR A 3 -3.15 10.57 -12.60
C THR A 3 -3.22 12.01 -12.14
N PHE A 4 -2.08 12.71 -12.10
CA PHE A 4 -2.04 14.13 -11.77
C PHE A 4 -2.91 14.97 -12.71
N ALA A 5 -2.89 14.68 -14.02
CA ALA A 5 -3.73 15.37 -15.00
C ALA A 5 -5.23 15.19 -14.68
N GLN A 6 -5.67 13.96 -14.39
CA GLN A 6 -7.06 13.69 -13.99
C GLN A 6 -7.43 14.37 -12.67
N ALA A 7 -6.50 14.43 -11.71
CA ALA A 7 -6.70 15.15 -10.46
C ALA A 7 -6.83 16.66 -10.70
N GLN A 8 -6.03 17.22 -11.62
CA GLN A 8 -6.10 18.63 -12.01
C GLN A 8 -7.42 18.97 -12.70
N GLU A 9 -7.88 18.15 -13.64
CA GLU A 9 -9.19 18.37 -14.30
C GLU A 9 -10.34 18.33 -13.28
N ARG A 10 -10.35 17.32 -12.40
CA ARG A 10 -11.34 17.24 -11.32
C ARG A 10 -11.26 18.41 -10.35
N ALA A 11 -10.05 18.88 -10.07
CA ALA A 11 -9.84 20.04 -9.23
C ALA A 11 -10.43 21.31 -9.84
N GLU A 12 -10.26 21.51 -11.15
CA GLU A 12 -10.87 22.63 -11.87
C GLU A 12 -12.39 22.56 -11.85
N GLU A 13 -12.95 21.39 -12.19
CA GLU A 13 -14.40 21.17 -12.15
C GLU A 13 -14.97 21.40 -10.74
N TRP A 14 -14.27 20.96 -9.69
CA TRP A 14 -14.72 21.15 -8.31
C TRP A 14 -14.67 22.61 -7.85
N VAL A 15 -13.59 23.32 -8.14
CA VAL A 15 -13.40 24.71 -7.67
C VAL A 15 -14.22 25.71 -8.49
N ASN A 16 -14.35 25.45 -9.79
CA ASN A 16 -14.78 26.43 -10.78
C ASN A 16 -15.98 25.98 -11.64
N GLY A 17 -16.41 24.72 -11.60
CA GLY A 17 -17.39 24.17 -12.54
C GLY A 17 -18.79 24.80 -12.51
N ASP A 18 -19.19 25.41 -11.39
CA ASP A 18 -20.51 26.06 -11.24
C ASP A 18 -20.44 27.60 -11.31
N VAL A 19 -19.25 28.18 -11.47
CA VAL A 19 -19.08 29.64 -11.49
C VAL A 19 -18.67 30.15 -12.87
N PRO A 20 -19.09 31.36 -13.25
CA PRO A 20 -18.66 31.97 -14.51
C PRO A 20 -17.13 32.12 -14.59
N SER A 21 -16.57 32.08 -15.80
CA SER A 21 -15.11 32.13 -16.02
C SER A 21 -14.40 33.32 -15.37
N TYR A 22 -15.07 34.48 -15.29
CA TYR A 22 -14.50 35.67 -14.62
C TYR A 22 -14.40 35.51 -13.08
N GLN A 23 -15.11 34.56 -12.50
CA GLN A 23 -15.06 34.21 -11.07
C GLN A 23 -14.13 33.02 -10.78
N HIS A 24 -13.59 32.33 -11.80
CA HIS A 24 -12.73 31.17 -11.60
C HIS A 24 -11.54 31.50 -10.69
N ARG A 25 -11.24 30.66 -9.72
CA ARG A 25 -10.12 30.81 -8.79
C ARG A 25 -8.91 30.02 -9.27
N GLU A 26 -7.73 30.37 -8.76
CA GLU A 26 -6.54 29.55 -8.99
C GLU A 26 -6.72 28.23 -8.26
N VAL A 27 -6.54 27.14 -9.00
CA VAL A 27 -6.68 25.78 -8.49
C VAL A 27 -5.30 25.20 -8.29
N ARG A 28 -5.04 24.70 -7.09
CA ARG A 28 -3.77 24.08 -6.74
C ARG A 28 -3.98 22.62 -6.40
N VAL A 29 -3.04 21.80 -6.84
CA VAL A 29 -3.00 20.37 -6.58
C VAL A 29 -1.63 20.00 -6.04
N ARG A 30 -1.61 19.15 -5.01
CA ARG A 30 -0.40 18.54 -4.48
C ARG A 30 -0.58 17.02 -4.45
N GLU A 31 0.31 16.31 -5.13
CA GLU A 31 0.42 14.86 -5.03
C GLU A 31 1.11 14.45 -3.72
N PHE A 32 0.64 13.34 -3.14
CA PHE A 32 1.24 12.62 -2.02
C PHE A 32 1.06 11.10 -2.24
N ASP A 33 1.53 10.28 -1.31
CA ASP A 33 1.63 8.83 -1.49
C ASP A 33 0.27 8.17 -1.84
N LEU A 34 -0.77 8.48 -1.06
CA LEU A 34 -2.10 7.87 -1.23
C LEU A 34 -3.02 8.63 -2.19
N GLY A 35 -2.61 9.77 -2.75
CA GLY A 35 -3.55 10.60 -3.53
C GLY A 35 -3.10 12.02 -3.88
N PHE A 36 -4.10 12.87 -4.05
CA PHE A 36 -3.93 14.27 -4.41
C PHE A 36 -4.77 15.14 -3.49
N VAL A 37 -4.18 16.18 -2.92
CA VAL A 37 -4.92 17.20 -2.18
C VAL A 37 -5.06 18.45 -3.03
N VAL A 38 -6.28 18.96 -3.08
CA VAL A 38 -6.73 20.05 -3.93
C VAL A 38 -7.23 21.18 -3.06
N TRP A 39 -6.91 22.42 -3.43
CA TRP A 39 -7.46 23.61 -2.80
C TRP A 39 -7.55 24.77 -3.80
N ALA A 40 -8.45 25.70 -3.50
CA ALA A 40 -8.56 26.96 -4.23
C ALA A 40 -7.73 28.04 -3.54
N GLU A 41 -6.98 28.84 -4.30
CA GLU A 41 -6.41 30.08 -3.80
C GLU A 41 -7.34 31.25 -4.09
N ASP A 42 -7.62 32.02 -3.05
CA ASP A 42 -8.45 33.22 -3.18
C ASP A 42 -7.70 34.32 -3.92
N ARG A 43 -8.40 35.18 -4.67
CA ARG A 43 -7.76 36.30 -5.33
C ARG A 43 -7.36 37.32 -4.27
N ALA A 44 -6.21 37.95 -4.45
CA ALA A 44 -5.70 38.96 -3.51
C ALA A 44 -6.69 40.10 -3.23
N ASP A 45 -7.59 40.42 -4.17
CA ASP A 45 -8.60 41.48 -4.07
C ASP A 45 -10.06 40.95 -4.16
N GLY A 46 -10.26 39.64 -4.05
CA GLY A 46 -11.57 38.99 -4.19
C GLY A 46 -12.31 38.83 -2.86
N PRO A 47 -13.65 38.69 -2.88
CA PRO A 47 -14.39 38.24 -1.70
C PRO A 47 -13.96 36.81 -1.34
N ARG A 48 -13.57 36.58 -0.07
CA ARG A 48 -13.28 35.24 0.43
C ARG A 48 -14.52 34.36 0.37
N SER A 49 -14.44 33.31 -0.43
CA SER A 49 -15.48 32.27 -0.47
C SER A 49 -15.24 31.22 0.60
N ASP A 50 -16.32 30.70 1.20
CA ASP A 50 -16.27 29.60 2.19
C ASP A 50 -15.56 28.34 1.62
N GLY A 51 -15.79 28.06 0.32
CA GLY A 51 -15.11 27.00 -0.41
C GLY A 51 -13.61 27.23 -0.65
N GLY A 52 -13.08 28.44 -0.46
CA GLY A 52 -11.63 28.72 -0.51
C GLY A 52 -10.90 28.19 0.72
N ALA A 53 -11.65 27.90 1.79
CA ALA A 53 -11.12 27.29 2.99
C ALA A 53 -11.26 25.75 2.95
N GLN A 54 -12.04 25.16 2.04
CA GLN A 54 -12.18 23.71 1.99
C GLN A 54 -11.01 23.05 1.24
N ARG A 55 -10.70 21.80 1.61
CA ARG A 55 -9.76 20.95 0.87
C ARG A 55 -10.50 19.74 0.34
N LEU A 56 -10.07 19.25 -0.80
CA LEU A 56 -10.53 17.99 -1.35
C LEU A 56 -9.35 17.04 -1.46
N VAL A 57 -9.50 15.79 -1.01
CA VAL A 57 -8.53 14.73 -1.26
C VAL A 57 -9.12 13.76 -2.26
N ILE A 58 -8.35 13.42 -3.30
CA ILE A 58 -8.71 12.41 -4.31
C ILE A 58 -7.78 11.22 -4.12
N ALA A 59 -8.34 10.07 -3.75
CA ALA A 59 -7.61 8.82 -3.57
C ALA A 59 -6.96 8.38 -4.87
N ARG A 60 -5.69 7.97 -4.84
CA ARG A 60 -4.96 7.58 -6.05
C ARG A 60 -5.49 6.31 -6.67
N ASP A 61 -5.82 5.31 -5.88
CA ASP A 61 -6.21 4.01 -6.43
C ASP A 61 -7.63 4.06 -7.01
N SER A 62 -8.59 4.47 -6.18
CA SER A 62 -10.03 4.47 -6.47
C SER A 62 -10.54 5.73 -7.17
N GLY A 63 -9.89 6.88 -6.95
CA GLY A 63 -10.40 8.19 -7.37
C GLY A 63 -11.54 8.73 -6.50
N GLU A 64 -11.80 8.11 -5.34
CA GLU A 64 -12.77 8.62 -4.37
C GLU A 64 -12.36 10.00 -3.87
N ALA A 65 -13.33 10.88 -3.67
CA ALA A 65 -13.12 12.27 -3.32
C ALA A 65 -13.68 12.57 -1.90
N THR A 66 -12.82 13.02 -1.00
CA THR A 66 -13.16 13.30 0.41
C THR A 66 -12.95 14.77 0.72
N LEU A 67 -13.95 15.42 1.31
CA LEU A 67 -13.87 16.82 1.72
C LEU A 67 -13.26 16.97 3.12
N TRP A 68 -12.42 17.98 3.28
CA TRP A 68 -11.70 18.29 4.51
C TRP A 68 -11.89 19.76 4.89
N PRO A 69 -11.97 20.06 6.21
CA PRO A 69 -12.06 21.43 6.69
C PRO A 69 -10.75 22.19 6.44
N ALA A 70 -10.74 23.48 6.80
CA ALA A 70 -9.67 24.42 6.48
C ALA A 70 -8.34 24.21 7.22
N LEU A 71 -7.67 23.10 6.92
CA LEU A 71 -6.47 22.63 7.59
C LEU A 71 -5.23 22.82 6.72
N PRO A 72 -4.04 23.12 7.26
CA PRO A 72 -2.82 23.16 6.44
C PRO A 72 -2.70 21.91 5.56
N VAL A 73 -2.25 22.06 4.31
CA VAL A 73 -2.18 20.95 3.34
C VAL A 73 -1.43 19.74 3.93
N GLY A 74 -0.32 19.98 4.63
CA GLY A 74 0.42 18.92 5.33
C GLY A 74 -0.36 18.22 6.44
N GLU A 75 -1.26 18.90 7.14
CA GLU A 75 -2.12 18.30 8.17
C GLU A 75 -3.27 17.47 7.59
N VAL A 76 -3.77 17.86 6.41
CA VAL A 76 -4.73 17.03 5.65
C VAL A 76 -4.06 15.74 5.20
N ILE A 77 -2.87 15.84 4.60
CA ILE A 77 -2.08 14.68 4.16
C ILE A 77 -1.81 13.76 5.35
N ARG A 78 -1.23 14.29 6.44
CA ARG A 78 -0.90 13.50 7.63
C ARG A 78 -2.10 12.71 8.16
N ARG A 79 -3.25 13.37 8.34
CA ARG A 79 -4.45 12.68 8.85
C ARG A 79 -5.05 11.70 7.85
N TYR A 80 -5.05 12.03 6.57
CA TYR A 80 -5.53 11.11 5.54
C TYR A 80 -4.67 9.84 5.51
N GLU A 81 -3.36 9.96 5.63
CA GLU A 81 -2.45 8.81 5.72
C GLU A 81 -2.63 8.02 7.02
N GLU A 82 -2.87 8.68 8.15
CA GLU A 82 -3.16 7.99 9.41
C GLU A 82 -4.46 7.17 9.37
N GLU A 83 -5.48 7.69 8.69
CA GLU A 83 -6.81 7.08 8.57
C GLU A 83 -6.85 5.99 7.49
N TYR A 84 -6.34 6.30 6.29
CA TYR A 84 -6.47 5.44 5.10
C TYR A 84 -5.19 4.69 4.71
N GLY A 85 -4.02 5.06 5.24
CA GLY A 85 -2.75 4.42 4.91
C GLY A 85 -2.68 2.96 5.35
N ARG A 86 -3.41 2.57 6.41
CA ARG A 86 -3.53 1.17 6.82
C ARG A 86 -4.38 0.33 5.86
N ASP A 87 -5.40 0.93 5.26
CA ASP A 87 -6.29 0.26 4.31
C ASP A 87 -5.62 0.11 2.93
N ALA A 88 -4.84 1.13 2.55
CA ALA A 88 -3.96 1.08 1.38
C ALA A 88 -2.93 -0.06 1.50
N ALA A 89 -2.23 -0.18 2.63
CA ALA A 89 -1.26 -1.25 2.89
C ALA A 89 -1.89 -2.66 2.89
N ALA A 90 -3.17 -2.79 3.25
CA ALA A 90 -3.91 -4.04 3.16
C ALA A 90 -4.36 -4.37 1.73
N SER A 91 -4.56 -3.35 0.89
CA SER A 91 -4.89 -3.47 -0.53
C SER A 91 -3.67 -3.68 -1.43
N GLU A 92 -2.45 -3.43 -0.94
CA GLU A 92 -1.23 -3.83 -1.64
C GLU A 92 -1.19 -5.37 -1.73
N PRO A 93 -1.24 -5.97 -2.93
CA PRO A 93 -1.04 -7.40 -3.03
C PRO A 93 0.39 -7.70 -2.58
N VAL A 94 0.54 -8.30 -1.39
CA VAL A 94 1.79 -8.95 -0.98
C VAL A 94 2.27 -9.77 -2.17
N ALA A 95 3.37 -9.35 -2.79
CA ALA A 95 4.06 -10.17 -3.76
C ALA A 95 4.38 -11.47 -3.04
N ALA A 96 3.67 -12.54 -3.40
CA ALA A 96 3.85 -13.84 -2.79
C ALA A 96 5.36 -14.15 -2.80
N PRO A 97 5.97 -14.45 -1.64
CA PRO A 97 7.38 -14.80 -1.62
C PRO A 97 7.57 -15.93 -2.61
N ALA A 98 8.43 -15.71 -3.61
CA ALA A 98 8.71 -16.68 -4.67
C ALA A 98 8.78 -18.07 -4.06
N ALA A 99 7.87 -18.94 -4.48
CA ALA A 99 7.80 -20.31 -4.00
C ALA A 99 9.21 -20.88 -4.11
N ARG A 100 9.88 -21.04 -2.97
CA ARG A 100 11.12 -21.80 -2.91
C ARG A 100 10.70 -23.18 -3.38
N VAL A 101 11.16 -23.52 -4.57
CA VAL A 101 11.11 -24.85 -5.17
C VAL A 101 11.20 -25.88 -4.05
N ASP A 102 10.11 -26.62 -3.85
CA ASP A 102 10.10 -27.76 -2.96
C ASP A 102 11.07 -28.79 -3.55
N LEU A 103 12.28 -28.81 -2.98
CA LEU A 103 13.35 -29.77 -3.27
C LEU A 103 13.06 -31.13 -2.62
N ASN A 104 11.79 -31.57 -2.63
CA ASN A 104 11.34 -32.88 -2.12
C ASN A 104 10.63 -33.71 -3.21
N GLN A 105 11.04 -33.56 -4.46
CA GLN A 105 10.62 -34.43 -5.55
C GLN A 105 11.80 -35.06 -6.28
N THR A 106 12.57 -35.91 -5.60
CA THR A 106 13.03 -37.18 -6.22
C THR A 106 13.49 -38.19 -5.16
N SER A 107 12.55 -39.07 -4.82
CA SER A 107 12.68 -40.51 -4.52
C SER A 107 14.09 -41.17 -4.46
N PHE A 108 14.24 -42.02 -3.43
CA PHE A 108 14.81 -43.38 -3.48
C PHE A 108 16.33 -43.58 -3.79
N LEU A 109 17.13 -43.89 -2.75
CA LEU A 109 17.83 -45.17 -2.53
C LEU A 109 19.07 -45.01 -1.61
N LEU A 110 19.00 -45.67 -0.43
CA LEU A 110 20.07 -46.40 0.26
C LEU A 110 21.43 -45.71 0.47
N SER A 111 21.57 -45.00 1.60
CA SER A 111 22.67 -45.20 2.56
C SER A 111 22.27 -44.59 3.91
N PRO A 112 22.16 -45.38 4.99
CA PRO A 112 21.95 -44.81 6.31
C PRO A 112 23.19 -43.99 6.70
N PRO A 113 23.02 -42.73 7.17
CA PRO A 113 24.14 -41.87 7.53
C PRO A 113 24.89 -42.42 8.77
N GLU A 114 26.22 -42.28 8.78
CA GLU A 114 27.14 -42.92 9.76
C GLU A 114 26.87 -42.54 11.23
N TRP A 115 26.23 -41.40 11.47
CA TRP A 115 25.83 -40.98 12.82
C TRP A 115 24.89 -41.98 13.53
N LEU A 116 24.13 -42.78 12.75
CA LEU A 116 23.21 -43.76 13.29
C LEU A 116 23.92 -45.05 13.74
N GLN A 117 25.13 -45.34 13.22
CA GLN A 117 25.95 -46.47 13.69
C GLN A 117 26.68 -46.13 15.00
N GLU A 118 27.19 -44.91 15.14
CA GLU A 118 27.84 -44.46 16.37
C GLU A 118 26.89 -44.41 17.58
N ALA A 119 25.59 -44.18 17.33
CA ALA A 119 24.56 -44.24 18.37
C ALA A 119 24.26 -45.67 18.85
N ALA A 120 24.45 -46.68 17.99
CA ALA A 120 24.19 -48.09 18.32
C ALA A 120 25.35 -48.75 19.07
N ASP A 121 26.60 -48.42 18.73
CA ASP A 121 27.81 -48.91 19.42
C ASP A 121 27.86 -48.45 20.88
N ARG A 122 27.46 -47.19 21.13
CA ARG A 122 27.38 -46.61 22.48
C ARG A 122 26.27 -47.22 23.35
N LEU A 123 25.32 -47.95 22.78
CA LEU A 123 24.17 -48.52 23.50
C LEU A 123 24.24 -50.03 23.76
N GLY A 124 25.33 -50.71 23.37
CA GLY A 124 25.67 -52.05 23.88
C GLY A 124 24.52 -53.06 23.86
N ILE A 125 23.84 -53.23 22.73
CA ILE A 125 22.79 -54.25 22.59
C ILE A 125 23.40 -55.52 21.96
N PRO A 126 23.35 -56.67 22.66
CA PRO A 126 24.03 -57.88 22.22
C PRO A 126 23.42 -58.47 20.95
N ASP A 127 24.31 -58.87 20.03
CA ASP A 127 24.03 -59.68 18.86
C ASP A 127 23.31 -60.97 19.28
N ARG A 128 22.16 -61.22 18.65
CA ARG A 128 21.60 -62.57 18.58
C ARG A 128 20.77 -62.68 17.31
N ARG A 129 21.42 -62.96 16.18
CA ARG A 129 20.76 -63.66 15.07
C ARG A 129 21.49 -64.98 14.82
N GLY A 130 20.71 -66.05 14.93
CA GLY A 130 21.20 -67.41 14.95
C GLY A 130 21.67 -67.95 13.60
N GLU A 131 22.39 -69.05 13.77
CA GLU A 131 22.70 -70.14 12.87
C GLU A 131 21.80 -70.29 11.65
N SER A 132 22.44 -70.37 10.48
CA SER A 132 21.99 -71.12 9.32
C SER A 132 23.22 -71.50 8.50
N ALA A 133 23.83 -72.63 8.87
CA ALA A 133 24.54 -73.55 7.99
C ALA A 133 24.48 -74.95 8.64
#